data_AF-A0A0J6F7T8-F1
#
_entry.id   AF-A0A0J6F7T8-F1
#
_cell.length_a   1.000
_cell.length_b   1.000
_cell.length_c   1.000
_cell.angle_alpha   90.00
_cell.angle_beta   90.00
_cell.angle_gamma   90.00
#
_symmetry.space_group_name_H-M   'P 1'
#
loop_
_entity.id
_entity.type
_entity.pdbx_description
1 polymer ?
#
loop_
_entity_poly.entity_id
_entity_poly.type
_entity_poly.pdbx_seq_one_letter_code
_entity_poly.pdbx_strand_id
1 'polypeptide(L)'
;MNKKNVLAIALVAMTAWIGKPAMAAPGNDAFDPVEYAMPLMGTQSSFELSTGNTYPAIARPWGMNFWTPQTGKMGDGWQYVYTANKIRGFKQTHQPSPWINDYGQFAIMPVVGAPEFDQDKRASWFSHKSEVVKPYYYKAYLADHDVITELTPTDRAALFRFTFPENDHSYIVVDALDNGSYIKVIPEENKIIGYSTKNSGGVPENFKNYFIIEFDKPFTYEATFADNTLKEGSKEQTSSHVGAVIGFKTKKGEIVQAKVASSFISFDQAAINMKELGNDNFDTLVSKGKQAWNDVLGKIEVEGGTLDQYRTFYSCMYRSLLFPRKFYEIDAAGNVVHYSPYNGEVLPGYMFTDTGFWDTFRALFPFLNLMYPSMNKEMQEGLINT
;
A
#
# COMPACT_ATOMS: atom_id res chain seq x y z
N MET A 1 -14.02 -60.58 60.75
CA MET A 1 -14.81 -60.16 61.93
C MET A 1 -14.96 -58.64 61.90
N ASN A 2 -16.22 -58.17 61.92
CA ASN A 2 -16.72 -56.83 62.25
C ASN A 2 -16.37 -55.58 61.41
N LYS A 3 -17.40 -55.14 60.70
CA LYS A 3 -17.81 -53.74 60.49
C LYS A 3 -17.80 -52.96 61.82
N LYS A 4 -17.38 -51.69 61.80
CA LYS A 4 -18.01 -50.61 62.58
C LYS A 4 -17.56 -49.22 62.08
N ASN A 5 -18.56 -48.44 61.72
CA ASN A 5 -18.75 -47.01 62.02
C ASN A 5 -17.95 -45.94 61.26
N VAL A 6 -18.61 -45.56 60.17
CA VAL A 6 -18.92 -44.20 59.69
C VAL A 6 -19.04 -43.10 60.78
N LEU A 7 -18.58 -41.89 60.38
CA LEU A 7 -18.94 -40.50 60.79
C LEU A 7 -18.26 -39.83 62.00
N ALA A 8 -17.35 -38.88 61.71
CA ALA A 8 -17.26 -37.50 62.27
C ALA A 8 -15.90 -36.88 61.83
N ILE A 9 -15.86 -36.09 60.75
CA ILE A 9 -15.93 -34.61 60.74
C ILE A 9 -14.68 -33.91 61.28
N ALA A 10 -14.10 -33.11 60.36
CA ALA A 10 -13.39 -31.85 60.53
C ALA A 10 -11.85 -31.83 60.65
N LEU A 11 -11.30 -30.98 59.77
CA LEU A 11 -10.07 -30.20 59.89
C LEU A 11 -8.76 -30.98 59.81
N VAL A 12 -8.16 -30.99 58.63
CA VAL A 12 -6.89 -30.30 58.30
C VAL A 12 -6.55 -30.67 56.86
N ALA A 13 -6.94 -29.83 55.91
CA ALA A 13 -6.47 -29.88 54.53
C ALA A 13 -6.39 -28.46 53.96
N MET A 14 -5.63 -27.62 54.66
CA MET A 14 -5.06 -26.40 54.09
C MET A 14 -3.58 -26.44 54.42
N THR A 15 -2.77 -26.91 53.47
CA THR A 15 -1.42 -26.41 53.17
C THR A 15 -0.77 -27.32 52.11
N ALA A 16 -0.02 -26.68 51.21
CA ALA A 16 0.86 -27.28 50.20
C ALA A 16 0.20 -27.77 48.89
N TRP A 17 -0.53 -26.89 48.20
CA TRP A 17 -0.38 -26.85 46.74
C TRP A 17 0.89 -26.04 46.46
N ILE A 18 2.02 -26.76 46.42
CA ILE A 18 3.31 -26.20 46.02
C ILE A 18 3.16 -25.82 44.55
N GLY A 19 3.17 -24.51 44.30
CA GLY A 19 3.09 -23.93 42.97
C GLY A 19 4.14 -24.55 42.05
N LYS A 20 3.70 -25.00 40.88
CA LYS A 20 4.62 -25.19 39.77
C LYS A 20 5.31 -23.85 39.53
N PRO A 21 6.64 -23.80 39.41
CA PRO A 21 7.29 -22.58 38.94
C PRO A 21 6.69 -22.25 37.58
N ALA A 22 6.22 -21.01 37.43
CA ALA A 22 5.93 -20.47 36.11
C ALA A 22 7.18 -20.71 35.26
N MET A 23 7.06 -21.51 34.21
CA MET A 23 8.07 -21.51 33.18
C MET A 23 8.16 -20.08 32.70
N ALA A 24 9.30 -19.44 32.96
CA ALA A 24 9.68 -18.21 32.31
C ALA A 24 9.45 -18.41 30.81
N ALA A 25 8.71 -17.48 30.21
CA ALA A 25 8.55 -17.44 28.76
C ALA A 25 9.94 -17.50 28.10
N PRO A 26 10.09 -18.25 27.00
CA PRO A 26 11.35 -18.28 26.26
C PRO A 26 11.73 -16.84 25.87
N GLY A 27 13.02 -16.55 25.95
CA GLY A 27 13.55 -15.20 26.04
C GLY A 27 13.29 -14.28 24.84
N ASN A 28 13.20 -12.99 25.16
CA ASN A 28 13.52 -11.86 24.31
C ASN A 28 12.98 -11.96 22.87
N ASP A 29 11.66 -12.01 22.71
CA ASP A 29 11.05 -11.57 21.46
C ASP A 29 11.50 -10.12 21.27
N ALA A 30 12.33 -9.87 20.25
CA ALA A 30 12.81 -8.52 19.95
C ALA A 30 11.61 -7.59 19.82
N PHE A 31 11.67 -6.43 20.48
CA PHE A 31 10.62 -5.40 20.39
C PHE A 31 10.40 -5.02 18.91
N ASP A 32 9.26 -5.42 18.37
CA ASP A 32 8.92 -5.35 16.95
C ASP A 32 7.52 -4.72 16.78
N PRO A 33 7.37 -3.43 17.12
CA PRO A 33 6.06 -2.79 17.30
C PRO A 33 5.20 -2.79 16.03
N VAL A 34 5.82 -2.81 14.84
CA VAL A 34 5.08 -2.86 13.58
C VAL A 34 4.27 -4.15 13.42
N GLU A 35 4.63 -5.25 14.10
CA GLU A 35 3.86 -6.50 14.04
C GLU A 35 2.49 -6.39 14.72
N TYR A 36 2.30 -5.41 15.61
CA TYR A 36 1.01 -5.10 16.22
C TYR A 36 0.14 -4.18 15.37
N ALA A 37 0.71 -3.45 14.39
CA ALA A 37 -0.05 -2.57 13.53
C ALA A 37 -0.95 -3.38 12.57
N MET A 38 -2.24 -3.06 12.55
CA MET A 38 -3.28 -3.70 11.74
C MET A 38 -3.82 -2.72 10.70
N PRO A 39 -3.30 -2.71 9.45
CA PRO A 39 -3.78 -1.79 8.42
C PRO A 39 -5.24 -1.99 8.01
N LEU A 40 -5.86 -3.11 8.39
CA LEU A 40 -7.30 -3.38 8.18
C LEU A 40 -8.19 -2.75 9.27
N MET A 41 -7.63 -2.20 10.35
CA MET A 41 -8.42 -1.52 11.37
C MET A 41 -9.15 -0.31 10.76
N GLY A 42 -10.48 -0.37 10.77
CA GLY A 42 -11.38 0.65 10.21
C GLY A 42 -11.76 0.48 8.74
N THR A 43 -11.44 -0.67 8.10
CA THR A 43 -11.82 -0.97 6.69
C THR A 43 -13.18 -1.65 6.55
N GLN A 44 -13.76 -2.13 7.67
CA GLN A 44 -15.14 -2.64 7.71
C GLN A 44 -16.11 -1.49 8.01
N SER A 45 -16.15 -0.52 7.09
CA SER A 45 -17.02 0.65 7.14
C SER A 45 -18.03 0.63 6.00
N SER A 46 -19.13 1.35 6.19
CA SER A 46 -20.04 1.76 5.10
C SER A 46 -20.23 3.27 5.09
N PHE A 47 -20.96 3.76 4.09
CA PHE A 47 -21.34 5.18 3.99
C PHE A 47 -22.20 5.61 5.19
N GLU A 48 -23.16 4.78 5.59
CA GLU A 48 -24.14 5.07 6.63
C GLU A 48 -23.53 5.06 8.04
N LEU A 49 -22.52 4.21 8.26
CA LEU A 49 -21.84 4.10 9.55
C LEU A 49 -20.36 3.77 9.35
N SER A 50 -19.52 4.76 9.68
CA SER A 50 -18.07 4.58 9.70
C SER A 50 -17.62 3.90 10.99
N THR A 51 -16.75 2.90 10.84
CA THR A 51 -15.89 2.36 11.92
C THR A 51 -14.43 2.78 11.75
N GLY A 52 -14.16 3.76 10.87
CA GLY A 52 -12.84 4.32 10.58
C GLY A 52 -12.72 4.91 9.17
N ASN A 53 -13.42 4.32 8.18
CA ASN A 53 -13.39 4.75 6.77
C ASN A 53 -11.96 4.76 6.20
N THR A 54 -11.21 3.70 6.51
CA THR A 54 -9.83 3.57 6.08
C THR A 54 -9.69 2.55 4.95
N TYR A 55 -8.54 2.56 4.30
CA TYR A 55 -8.04 1.48 3.46
C TYR A 55 -6.67 1.01 4.00
N PRO A 56 -6.21 -0.21 3.67
CA PRO A 56 -4.89 -0.69 4.07
C PRO A 56 -3.80 0.02 3.25
N ALA A 57 -3.26 1.11 3.80
CA ALA A 57 -2.16 1.86 3.18
C ALA A 57 -0.82 1.12 3.34
N ILE A 58 -0.40 0.41 2.30
CA ILE A 58 0.91 -0.22 2.26
C ILE A 58 1.90 0.85 1.81
N ALA A 59 2.74 1.31 2.74
CA ALA A 59 3.52 2.52 2.58
C ALA A 59 4.72 2.57 3.51
N ARG A 60 5.61 3.55 3.29
CA ARG A 60 6.55 4.05 4.31
C ARG A 60 5.87 5.12 5.17
N PRO A 61 6.39 5.42 6.38
CA PRO A 61 5.96 6.59 7.14
C PRO A 61 5.99 7.86 6.28
N TRP A 62 4.85 8.54 6.16
CA TRP A 62 4.65 9.72 5.30
C TRP A 62 5.05 9.56 3.83
N GLY A 63 5.11 8.32 3.31
CA GLY A 63 5.50 8.05 1.92
C GLY A 63 4.67 8.84 0.91
N MET A 64 5.31 9.29 -0.18
CA MET A 64 4.62 10.04 -1.23
C MET A 64 3.56 9.18 -1.91
N ASN A 65 3.90 7.93 -2.25
CA ASN A 65 3.02 7.04 -3.00
C ASN A 65 2.55 5.89 -2.10
N PHE A 66 1.26 5.84 -1.76
CA PHE A 66 0.69 4.69 -1.04
C PHE A 66 0.19 3.65 -2.02
N TRP A 67 0.23 2.39 -1.61
CA TRP A 67 -0.34 1.28 -2.36
C TRP A 67 -1.46 0.59 -1.58
N THR A 68 -2.51 0.15 -2.26
CA THR A 68 -3.61 -0.60 -1.64
C THR A 68 -4.18 -1.63 -2.62
N PRO A 69 -4.62 -2.82 -2.18
CA PRO A 69 -5.62 -3.57 -2.92
C PRO A 69 -6.86 -2.71 -3.14
N GLN A 70 -7.46 -2.81 -4.34
CA GLN A 70 -8.67 -2.12 -4.70
C GLN A 70 -9.82 -3.12 -4.85
N THR A 71 -10.86 -2.97 -4.04
CA THR A 71 -12.12 -3.74 -4.16
C THR A 71 -13.25 -2.88 -4.74
N GLY A 72 -13.27 -1.58 -4.43
CA GLY A 72 -14.24 -0.61 -4.93
C GLY A 72 -14.00 -0.22 -6.40
N LYS A 73 -15.05 0.22 -7.09
CA LYS A 73 -14.97 0.63 -8.50
C LYS A 73 -14.06 1.85 -8.68
N MET A 74 -13.50 2.03 -9.87
CA MET A 74 -12.80 3.27 -10.22
C MET A 74 -13.65 4.50 -9.89
N GLY A 75 -13.08 5.45 -9.13
CA GLY A 75 -13.75 6.67 -8.68
C GLY A 75 -14.54 6.54 -7.36
N ASP A 76 -14.74 5.33 -6.85
CA ASP A 76 -15.39 5.14 -5.55
C ASP A 76 -14.40 5.45 -4.40
N GLY A 77 -14.81 6.33 -3.48
CA GLY A 77 -14.02 6.68 -2.30
C GLY A 77 -13.82 5.50 -1.34
N TRP A 78 -14.72 4.51 -1.34
CA TRP A 78 -14.53 3.25 -0.61
C TRP A 78 -13.70 2.26 -1.45
N GLN A 79 -12.47 2.67 -1.78
CA GLN A 79 -11.57 1.92 -2.66
C GLN A 79 -11.22 0.51 -2.14
N TYR A 80 -11.27 0.30 -0.82
CA TYR A 80 -11.20 -1.01 -0.17
C TYR A 80 -12.25 -1.11 0.93
N VAL A 81 -13.01 -2.20 0.94
CA VAL A 81 -13.97 -2.51 2.02
C VAL A 81 -13.80 -3.97 2.42
N TYR A 82 -13.69 -4.23 3.73
CA TYR A 82 -13.45 -5.58 4.26
C TYR A 82 -14.52 -6.60 3.83
N THR A 83 -15.78 -6.20 3.66
CA THR A 83 -16.84 -7.12 3.24
C THR A 83 -16.88 -7.37 1.73
N ALA A 84 -16.00 -6.74 0.95
CA ALA A 84 -15.94 -6.94 -0.48
C ALA A 84 -15.24 -8.26 -0.80
N ASN A 85 -15.72 -8.95 -1.83
CA ASN A 85 -15.26 -10.30 -2.14
C ASN A 85 -14.23 -10.38 -3.27
N LYS A 86 -14.01 -9.27 -3.98
CA LYS A 86 -13.15 -9.24 -5.16
C LYS A 86 -12.14 -8.11 -5.13
N ILE A 87 -10.92 -8.39 -5.58
CA ILE A 87 -9.88 -7.40 -5.89
C ILE A 87 -9.88 -7.18 -7.40
N ARG A 88 -9.86 -5.91 -7.83
CA ARG A 88 -9.85 -5.50 -9.24
C ARG A 88 -8.56 -4.82 -9.69
N GLY A 89 -7.62 -4.65 -8.76
CA GLY A 89 -6.31 -4.08 -9.00
C GLY A 89 -5.55 -3.78 -7.71
N PHE A 90 -4.26 -3.53 -7.86
CA PHE A 90 -3.38 -3.00 -6.84
C PHE A 90 -3.04 -1.57 -7.25
N LYS A 91 -3.52 -0.62 -6.47
CA LYS A 91 -3.64 0.78 -6.85
C LYS A 91 -2.63 1.64 -6.11
N GLN A 92 -1.95 2.51 -6.83
CA GLN A 92 -1.27 3.68 -6.24
C GLN A 92 -2.34 4.72 -5.92
N THR A 93 -2.34 5.24 -4.69
CA THR A 93 -3.38 6.14 -4.17
C THR A 93 -2.77 7.24 -3.31
N HIS A 94 -3.41 8.40 -3.31
CA HIS A 94 -3.08 9.53 -2.45
C HIS A 94 -4.23 9.89 -1.49
N GLN A 95 -5.40 9.29 -1.67
CA GLN A 95 -6.64 9.56 -0.96
C GLN A 95 -6.49 9.71 0.57
N PRO A 96 -6.82 10.87 1.16
CA PRO A 96 -6.85 11.03 2.62
C PRO A 96 -8.14 10.52 3.27
N SER A 97 -9.27 10.54 2.55
CA SER A 97 -10.56 10.03 3.03
C SER A 97 -11.49 9.68 1.86
N PRO A 98 -12.50 8.82 2.03
CA PRO A 98 -13.46 8.53 0.96
C PRO A 98 -14.23 9.77 0.47
N TRP A 99 -14.35 10.80 1.31
CA TRP A 99 -15.09 12.03 1.03
C TRP A 99 -14.32 13.01 0.15
N ILE A 100 -13.01 13.14 0.41
CA ILE A 100 -12.09 13.94 -0.41
C ILE A 100 -11.75 13.21 -1.71
N ASN A 101 -11.78 11.87 -1.66
CA ASN A 101 -11.44 11.00 -2.78
C ASN A 101 -9.97 11.21 -3.20
N ASP A 102 -9.60 10.82 -4.42
CA ASP A 102 -8.23 10.51 -4.78
C ASP A 102 -7.71 11.33 -5.96
N TYR A 103 -6.39 11.29 -6.18
CA TYR A 103 -5.69 11.90 -7.30
C TYR A 103 -4.40 11.15 -7.64
N GLY A 104 -3.85 11.32 -8.84
CA GLY A 104 -2.55 10.74 -9.23
C GLY A 104 -2.52 9.21 -9.15
N GLN A 105 -3.63 8.58 -9.55
CA GLN A 105 -3.94 7.18 -9.29
C GLN A 105 -3.85 6.33 -10.56
N PHE A 106 -3.32 5.13 -10.42
CA PHE A 106 -3.32 4.08 -11.45
C PHE A 106 -3.30 2.70 -10.77
N ALA A 107 -3.61 1.64 -11.51
CA ALA A 107 -3.68 0.30 -10.96
C ALA A 107 -2.96 -0.75 -11.82
N ILE A 108 -2.46 -1.80 -11.16
CA ILE A 108 -1.83 -2.96 -11.79
C ILE A 108 -2.61 -4.21 -11.37
N MET A 109 -2.91 -5.13 -12.30
CA MET A 109 -3.63 -6.36 -11.99
C MET A 109 -3.08 -7.54 -12.83
N PRO A 110 -2.57 -8.62 -12.21
CA PRO A 110 -2.27 -9.84 -12.94
C PRO A 110 -3.57 -10.61 -13.26
N VAL A 111 -3.65 -11.16 -14.46
CA VAL A 111 -4.79 -11.98 -14.92
C VAL A 111 -4.30 -13.17 -15.73
N VAL A 112 -5.10 -14.24 -15.79
CA VAL A 112 -4.79 -15.46 -16.54
C VAL A 112 -5.95 -15.80 -17.48
N GLY A 113 -5.64 -16.39 -18.63
CA GLY A 113 -6.63 -16.82 -19.63
C GLY A 113 -6.87 -15.76 -20.70
N ALA A 114 -7.74 -14.78 -20.44
CA ALA A 114 -8.05 -13.71 -21.40
C ALA A 114 -7.37 -12.37 -21.02
N PRO A 115 -6.92 -11.56 -22.00
CA PRO A 115 -6.32 -10.24 -21.77
C PRO A 115 -7.40 -9.20 -21.40
N GLU A 116 -8.06 -9.38 -20.27
CA GLU A 116 -9.24 -8.61 -19.90
C GLU A 116 -8.88 -7.27 -19.24
N PHE A 117 -9.30 -6.16 -19.85
CA PHE A 117 -9.08 -4.83 -19.32
C PHE A 117 -10.21 -4.36 -18.41
N ASP A 118 -11.46 -4.76 -18.68
CA ASP A 118 -12.63 -4.31 -17.93
C ASP A 118 -12.48 -4.63 -16.43
N GLN A 119 -12.66 -3.62 -15.59
CA GLN A 119 -12.38 -3.72 -14.16
C GLN A 119 -13.24 -4.76 -13.43
N ASP A 120 -14.47 -5.02 -13.89
CA ASP A 120 -15.38 -5.97 -13.25
C ASP A 120 -15.08 -7.40 -13.74
N LYS A 121 -14.71 -7.57 -15.02
CA LYS A 121 -14.34 -8.87 -15.59
C LYS A 121 -12.94 -9.34 -15.19
N ARG A 122 -11.97 -8.44 -15.03
CA ARG A 122 -10.61 -8.78 -14.56
C ARG A 122 -10.54 -9.10 -13.06
N ALA A 123 -11.56 -8.70 -12.30
CA ALA A 123 -11.57 -8.82 -10.84
C ALA A 123 -11.65 -10.28 -10.36
N SER A 124 -10.80 -10.61 -9.38
CA SER A 124 -10.71 -11.94 -8.82
C SER A 124 -11.31 -12.02 -7.42
N TRP A 125 -12.00 -13.12 -7.12
CA TRP A 125 -12.31 -13.49 -5.74
C TRP A 125 -11.04 -13.60 -4.88
N PHE A 126 -11.13 -13.23 -3.61
CA PHE A 126 -10.09 -13.42 -2.61
C PHE A 126 -10.72 -13.69 -1.23
N SER A 127 -9.90 -14.07 -0.25
CA SER A 127 -10.30 -14.21 1.15
C SER A 127 -9.26 -13.59 2.07
N HIS A 128 -9.70 -12.95 3.15
CA HIS A 128 -8.81 -12.48 4.22
C HIS A 128 -8.00 -13.61 4.87
N LYS A 129 -8.46 -14.87 4.78
CA LYS A 129 -7.69 -16.04 5.27
C LYS A 129 -6.43 -16.32 4.44
N SER A 130 -6.40 -15.85 3.20
CA SER A 130 -5.27 -15.93 2.27
C SER A 130 -4.68 -14.55 1.96
N GLU A 131 -4.95 -13.58 2.82
CA GLU A 131 -4.44 -12.21 2.73
C GLU A 131 -3.48 -11.95 3.89
N VAL A 132 -2.36 -11.29 3.62
CA VAL A 132 -1.44 -10.79 4.64
C VAL A 132 -1.31 -9.30 4.41
N VAL A 133 -1.64 -8.50 5.44
CA VAL A 133 -1.64 -7.05 5.35
C VAL A 133 -0.76 -6.49 6.46
N LYS A 134 0.37 -5.91 6.07
CA LYS A 134 1.33 -5.24 6.95
C LYS A 134 1.61 -3.83 6.40
N PRO A 135 1.99 -2.85 7.24
CA PRO A 135 2.31 -1.51 6.75
C PRO A 135 3.35 -1.49 5.61
N TYR A 136 4.32 -2.42 5.64
CA TYR A 136 5.44 -2.49 4.71
C TYR A 136 5.32 -3.59 3.63
N TYR A 137 4.28 -4.42 3.69
CA TYR A 137 4.15 -5.60 2.85
C TYR A 137 2.70 -6.06 2.74
N TYR A 138 2.30 -6.42 1.52
CA TYR A 138 1.00 -7.00 1.26
C TYR A 138 1.13 -8.28 0.44
N LYS A 139 0.26 -9.25 0.72
CA LYS A 139 0.06 -10.46 -0.07
C LYS A 139 -1.42 -10.81 -0.18
N ALA A 140 -1.86 -11.20 -1.37
CA ALA A 140 -3.15 -11.87 -1.55
C ALA A 140 -3.08 -12.97 -2.60
N TYR A 141 -3.88 -14.00 -2.39
CA TYR A 141 -4.19 -15.01 -3.41
C TYR A 141 -5.44 -14.61 -4.19
N LEU A 142 -5.31 -14.52 -5.51
CA LEU A 142 -6.37 -14.19 -6.46
C LEU A 142 -6.95 -15.49 -7.02
N ALA A 143 -8.07 -15.94 -6.45
CA ALA A 143 -8.62 -17.27 -6.68
C ALA A 143 -9.07 -17.53 -8.13
N ASP A 144 -9.56 -16.53 -8.84
CA ASP A 144 -10.04 -16.70 -10.22
C ASP A 144 -8.87 -16.86 -11.22
N HIS A 145 -7.68 -16.38 -10.84
CA HIS A 145 -6.47 -16.39 -11.69
C HIS A 145 -5.42 -17.41 -11.24
N ASP A 146 -5.57 -18.03 -10.05
CA ASP A 146 -4.54 -18.85 -9.39
C ASP A 146 -3.19 -18.12 -9.27
N VAL A 147 -3.24 -16.81 -8.95
CA VAL A 147 -2.06 -15.95 -8.82
C VAL A 147 -1.90 -15.48 -7.39
N ILE A 148 -0.67 -15.55 -6.86
CA ILE A 148 -0.30 -14.84 -5.63
C ILE A 148 0.33 -13.50 -6.02
N THR A 149 -0.23 -12.41 -5.52
CA THR A 149 0.34 -11.07 -5.68
C THR A 149 0.91 -10.59 -4.36
N GLU A 150 2.14 -10.10 -4.41
CA GLU A 150 2.85 -9.51 -3.30
C GLU A 150 3.40 -8.13 -3.71
N LEU A 151 3.40 -7.16 -2.79
CA LEU A 151 4.02 -5.86 -3.02
C LEU A 151 4.68 -5.30 -1.76
N THR A 152 5.78 -4.57 -1.94
CA THR A 152 6.47 -3.81 -0.88
C THR A 152 6.92 -2.44 -1.41
N PRO A 153 6.63 -1.33 -0.70
CA PRO A 153 6.92 0.01 -1.17
C PRO A 153 8.17 0.66 -0.53
N THR A 154 8.68 1.68 -1.20
CA THR A 154 9.55 2.74 -0.67
C THR A 154 8.74 4.03 -0.53
N ASP A 155 9.38 5.19 -0.45
CA ASP A 155 8.66 6.47 -0.35
C ASP A 155 7.91 6.79 -1.66
N ARG A 156 8.49 6.44 -2.81
CA ARG A 156 8.02 6.82 -4.15
C ARG A 156 7.95 5.66 -5.16
N ALA A 157 8.49 4.50 -4.81
CA ALA A 157 8.52 3.31 -5.65
C ALA A 157 7.90 2.09 -4.94
N ALA A 158 7.67 1.02 -5.68
CA ALA A 158 7.28 -0.28 -5.14
C ALA A 158 7.85 -1.41 -6.01
N LEU A 159 8.09 -2.55 -5.38
CA LEU A 159 8.36 -3.80 -6.08
C LEU A 159 7.18 -4.74 -5.92
N PHE A 160 6.67 -5.22 -7.05
CA PHE A 160 5.67 -6.27 -7.12
C PHE A 160 6.30 -7.63 -7.42
N ARG A 161 5.69 -8.67 -6.88
CA ARG A 161 5.98 -10.08 -7.18
C ARG A 161 4.68 -10.80 -7.49
N PHE A 162 4.57 -11.34 -8.69
CA PHE A 162 3.42 -12.12 -9.14
C PHE A 162 3.86 -13.57 -9.33
N THR A 163 3.30 -14.48 -8.53
CA THR A 163 3.54 -15.92 -8.68
C THR A 163 2.40 -16.52 -9.51
N PHE A 164 2.70 -16.87 -10.75
CA PHE A 164 1.72 -17.38 -11.72
C PHE A 164 1.59 -18.90 -11.70
N PRO A 165 0.43 -19.44 -12.14
CA PRO A 165 0.28 -20.86 -12.41
C PRO A 165 0.97 -21.23 -13.74
N GLU A 166 0.97 -22.51 -14.09
CA GLU A 166 1.35 -22.91 -15.45
C GLU A 166 0.27 -22.48 -16.44
N ASN A 167 0.62 -21.62 -17.39
CA ASN A 167 -0.34 -21.13 -18.38
C ASN A 167 0.36 -20.60 -19.65
N ASP A 168 -0.27 -20.81 -20.80
CA ASP A 168 0.18 -20.23 -22.07
C ASP A 168 -0.17 -18.73 -22.19
N HIS A 169 -1.11 -18.25 -21.38
CA HIS A 169 -1.72 -16.93 -21.46
C HIS A 169 -1.82 -16.28 -20.08
N SER A 170 -0.69 -15.79 -19.57
CA SER A 170 -0.64 -14.94 -18.38
C SER A 170 -0.41 -13.49 -18.77
N TYR A 171 -1.09 -12.57 -18.11
CA TYR A 171 -1.04 -11.15 -18.42
C TYR A 171 -0.90 -10.28 -17.18
N ILE A 172 -0.42 -9.06 -17.40
CA ILE A 172 -0.46 -7.98 -16.43
C ILE A 172 -1.14 -6.79 -17.09
N VAL A 173 -2.21 -6.33 -16.45
CA VAL A 173 -3.00 -5.17 -16.86
C VAL A 173 -2.50 -3.95 -16.09
N VAL A 174 -2.22 -2.86 -16.80
CA VAL A 174 -1.92 -1.54 -16.26
C VAL A 174 -3.03 -0.59 -16.66
N ASP A 175 -3.72 -0.03 -15.69
CA ASP A 175 -4.89 0.83 -15.86
C ASP A 175 -4.55 2.25 -15.40
N ALA A 176 -4.41 3.18 -16.35
CA ALA A 176 -4.07 4.57 -16.08
C ALA A 176 -5.29 5.41 -15.64
N LEU A 177 -6.47 4.77 -15.54
CA LEU A 177 -7.77 5.35 -15.20
C LEU A 177 -8.26 6.40 -16.21
N ASP A 178 -9.47 6.91 -16.00
CA ASP A 178 -10.15 7.86 -16.87
C ASP A 178 -9.74 9.33 -16.63
N ASN A 179 -10.48 10.27 -17.23
CA ASN A 179 -10.27 11.73 -17.18
C ASN A 179 -9.00 12.25 -17.88
N GLY A 180 -8.48 11.50 -18.85
CA GLY A 180 -7.41 11.95 -19.74
C GLY A 180 -6.05 11.38 -19.34
N SER A 181 -5.74 10.18 -19.79
CA SER A 181 -4.53 9.46 -19.43
C SER A 181 -3.68 9.09 -20.66
N TYR A 182 -2.45 8.67 -20.39
CA TYR A 182 -1.48 8.25 -21.40
C TYR A 182 -0.81 6.95 -20.99
N ILE A 183 -0.53 6.10 -21.97
CA ILE A 183 0.18 4.85 -21.78
C ILE A 183 1.06 4.54 -22.99
N LYS A 184 2.25 3.98 -22.74
CA LYS A 184 3.15 3.48 -23.75
C LYS A 184 3.87 2.22 -23.29
N VAL A 185 3.84 1.19 -24.12
CA VAL A 185 4.58 -0.07 -23.98
C VAL A 185 5.89 0.05 -24.76
N ILE A 186 7.01 -0.29 -24.11
CA ILE A 186 8.37 -0.27 -24.66
C ILE A 186 8.95 -1.68 -24.49
N PRO A 187 8.63 -2.61 -25.42
CA PRO A 187 8.95 -4.03 -25.25
C PRO A 187 10.44 -4.35 -25.19
N GLU A 188 11.26 -3.61 -25.92
CA GLU A 188 12.72 -3.75 -25.93
C GLU A 188 13.37 -3.51 -24.57
N GLU A 189 12.66 -2.84 -23.65
CA GLU A 189 13.08 -2.55 -22.28
C GLU A 189 12.21 -3.29 -21.24
N ASN A 190 11.29 -4.17 -21.66
CA ASN A 190 10.26 -4.77 -20.80
C ASN A 190 9.55 -3.71 -19.94
N LYS A 191 9.19 -2.59 -20.55
CA LYS A 191 8.78 -1.38 -19.82
C LYS A 191 7.42 -0.88 -20.25
N ILE A 192 6.68 -0.32 -19.31
CA ILE A 192 5.47 0.47 -19.56
C ILE A 192 5.66 1.82 -18.87
N ILE A 193 5.37 2.90 -19.59
CA ILE A 193 5.30 4.25 -19.03
C ILE A 193 3.90 4.82 -19.24
N GLY A 194 3.49 5.75 -18.41
CA GLY A 194 2.22 6.44 -18.60
C GLY A 194 2.02 7.60 -17.64
N TYR A 195 0.92 8.31 -17.79
CA TYR A 195 0.50 9.26 -16.76
C TYR A 195 -1.00 9.17 -16.51
N SER A 196 -1.39 9.47 -15.28
CA SER A 196 -2.79 9.69 -14.90
C SER A 196 -3.01 11.14 -14.49
N THR A 197 -4.18 11.67 -14.86
CA THR A 197 -4.65 13.01 -14.46
C THR A 197 -5.88 12.93 -13.56
N LYS A 198 -6.48 11.74 -13.36
CA LYS A 198 -7.70 11.59 -12.57
C LYS A 198 -7.47 12.16 -11.17
N ASN A 199 -8.32 13.12 -10.80
CA ASN A 199 -8.26 13.86 -9.56
C ASN A 199 -9.68 14.23 -9.09
N SER A 200 -9.76 14.80 -7.89
CA SER A 200 -11.01 15.20 -7.25
C SER A 200 -11.08 16.72 -6.99
N GLY A 201 -10.40 17.50 -7.83
CA GLY A 201 -10.21 18.94 -7.67
C GLY A 201 -8.92 19.30 -6.91
N GLY A 202 -8.68 20.60 -6.75
CA GLY A 202 -7.51 21.10 -6.03
C GLY A 202 -6.17 20.88 -6.74
N VAL A 203 -6.18 20.80 -8.08
CA VAL A 203 -4.98 20.63 -8.90
C VAL A 203 -4.89 21.69 -10.01
N PRO A 204 -3.69 22.13 -10.40
CA PRO A 204 -3.46 22.98 -11.58
C PRO A 204 -3.79 22.26 -12.90
N GLU A 205 -4.01 23.02 -13.97
CA GLU A 205 -4.38 22.46 -15.30
C GLU A 205 -3.34 21.48 -15.87
N ASN A 206 -2.07 21.64 -15.52
CA ASN A 206 -0.98 20.81 -16.02
C ASN A 206 -0.74 19.52 -15.20
N PHE A 207 -1.51 19.29 -14.13
CA PHE A 207 -1.36 18.16 -13.20
C PHE A 207 -1.30 16.80 -13.90
N LYS A 208 -0.25 16.04 -13.58
CA LYS A 208 -0.06 14.64 -13.99
C LYS A 208 0.72 13.89 -12.92
N ASN A 209 0.41 12.61 -12.73
CA ASN A 209 1.31 11.66 -12.07
C ASN A 209 1.90 10.74 -13.15
N TYR A 210 3.20 10.87 -13.40
CA TYR A 210 3.95 10.10 -14.39
C TYR A 210 4.48 8.82 -13.75
N PHE A 211 4.20 7.66 -14.32
CA PHE A 211 4.64 6.38 -13.81
C PHE A 211 5.50 5.60 -14.81
N ILE A 212 6.40 4.78 -14.27
CA ILE A 212 7.24 3.83 -15.00
C ILE A 212 7.10 2.47 -14.33
N ILE A 213 6.95 1.42 -15.13
CA ILE A 213 6.89 0.02 -14.71
C ILE A 213 7.91 -0.77 -15.52
N GLU A 214 8.84 -1.45 -14.87
CA GLU A 214 9.85 -2.32 -15.50
C GLU A 214 9.65 -3.76 -15.04
N PHE A 215 9.57 -4.69 -16.00
CA PHE A 215 9.36 -6.11 -15.75
C PHE A 215 10.64 -6.91 -15.97
N ASP A 216 10.82 -7.98 -15.19
CA ASP A 216 11.97 -8.90 -15.32
C ASP A 216 11.74 -10.01 -16.37
N LYS A 217 10.60 -10.00 -17.06
CA LYS A 217 10.21 -10.99 -18.05
C LYS A 217 9.83 -10.36 -19.40
N PRO A 218 10.40 -10.83 -20.52
CA PRO A 218 10.03 -10.36 -21.86
C PRO A 218 8.57 -10.58 -22.22
N PHE A 219 8.00 -9.61 -22.94
CA PHE A 219 6.63 -9.67 -23.42
C PHE A 219 6.53 -10.55 -24.68
N THR A 220 5.53 -11.41 -24.73
CA THR A 220 5.13 -12.15 -25.95
C THR A 220 3.73 -11.75 -26.43
N TYR A 221 3.06 -10.87 -25.70
CA TYR A 221 1.78 -10.26 -26.03
C TYR A 221 1.81 -8.80 -25.59
N GLU A 222 1.26 -7.93 -26.43
CA GLU A 222 1.20 -6.48 -26.19
C GLU A 222 -0.12 -5.95 -26.74
N ALA A 223 -0.87 -5.25 -25.91
CA ALA A 223 -2.02 -4.49 -26.34
C ALA A 223 -2.16 -3.22 -25.51
N THR A 224 -2.77 -2.20 -26.11
CA THR A 224 -3.20 -1.01 -25.39
C THR A 224 -4.72 -0.90 -25.45
N PHE A 225 -5.31 -0.38 -24.37
CA PHE A 225 -6.72 -0.11 -24.27
C PHE A 225 -6.95 1.38 -24.49
N ALA A 226 -7.91 1.72 -25.34
CA ALA A 226 -8.45 3.07 -25.50
C ALA A 226 -9.83 2.97 -26.13
N ASP A 227 -10.71 3.92 -25.84
CA ASP A 227 -12.02 4.05 -26.48
C ASP A 227 -12.88 2.76 -26.33
N ASN A 228 -12.87 2.16 -25.14
CA ASN A 228 -13.55 0.90 -24.81
C ASN A 228 -13.10 -0.32 -25.64
N THR A 229 -11.93 -0.25 -26.26
CA THR A 229 -11.42 -1.31 -27.14
C THR A 229 -9.98 -1.66 -26.78
N LEU A 230 -9.69 -2.95 -26.70
CA LEU A 230 -8.33 -3.46 -26.61
C LEU A 230 -7.74 -3.58 -28.03
N LYS A 231 -6.62 -2.90 -28.28
CA LYS A 231 -5.95 -2.79 -29.58
C LYS A 231 -4.63 -3.56 -29.52
N GLU A 232 -4.66 -4.82 -29.96
CA GLU A 232 -3.47 -5.68 -30.02
C GLU A 232 -2.41 -5.11 -30.97
N GLY A 233 -1.13 -5.21 -30.57
CA GLY A 233 0.02 -4.66 -31.31
C GLY A 233 0.16 -3.13 -31.26
N SER A 234 -0.83 -2.41 -30.73
CA SER A 234 -0.72 -0.98 -30.48
C SER A 234 0.05 -0.72 -29.19
N LYS A 235 1.09 0.13 -29.26
CA LYS A 235 2.04 0.36 -28.16
C LYS A 235 1.86 1.68 -27.44
N GLU A 236 1.03 2.59 -27.93
CA GLU A 236 0.94 3.94 -27.38
C GLU A 236 -0.49 4.48 -27.57
N GLN A 237 -1.08 5.05 -26.51
CA GLN A 237 -2.41 5.65 -26.54
C GLN A 237 -2.46 6.91 -25.65
N THR A 238 -3.22 7.89 -26.12
CA THR A 238 -3.70 9.04 -25.33
C THR A 238 -5.20 9.15 -25.57
N SER A 239 -6.01 9.00 -24.53
CA SER A 239 -7.47 9.11 -24.61
C SER A 239 -8.05 9.43 -23.23
N SER A 240 -9.38 9.48 -23.12
CA SER A 240 -10.06 9.68 -21.84
C SER A 240 -9.71 8.60 -20.82
N HIS A 241 -9.69 7.33 -21.22
CA HIS A 241 -9.31 6.19 -20.38
C HIS A 241 -8.40 5.26 -21.17
N VAL A 242 -7.15 5.14 -20.75
CA VAL A 242 -6.19 4.23 -21.39
C VAL A 242 -5.58 3.23 -20.42
N GLY A 243 -5.00 2.19 -21.00
CA GLY A 243 -4.15 1.25 -20.27
C GLY A 243 -3.41 0.30 -21.20
N ALA A 244 -2.66 -0.62 -20.62
CA ALA A 244 -1.89 -1.60 -21.35
C ALA A 244 -2.14 -3.00 -20.78
N VAL A 245 -2.06 -4.00 -21.66
CA VAL A 245 -2.05 -5.40 -21.29
C VAL A 245 -0.81 -6.03 -21.94
N ILE A 246 0.13 -6.47 -21.12
CA ILE A 246 1.27 -7.26 -21.58
C ILE A 246 1.09 -8.71 -21.15
N GLY A 247 1.65 -9.65 -21.90
CA GLY A 247 1.50 -11.06 -21.57
C GLY A 247 2.66 -11.93 -21.99
N PHE A 248 2.65 -13.15 -21.45
CA PHE A 248 3.70 -14.12 -21.58
C PHE A 248 3.23 -15.52 -21.15
N LYS A 249 4.03 -16.55 -21.49
CA LYS A 249 3.88 -17.91 -20.95
C LYS A 249 4.55 -18.04 -19.59
N THR A 250 3.95 -18.83 -18.71
CA THR A 250 4.42 -19.08 -17.34
C THR A 250 4.40 -20.56 -17.00
N LYS A 251 5.34 -20.97 -16.15
CA LYS A 251 5.35 -22.29 -15.49
C LYS A 251 4.71 -22.20 -14.11
N LYS A 252 4.33 -23.35 -13.56
CA LYS A 252 3.78 -23.43 -12.21
C LYS A 252 4.74 -22.82 -11.18
N GLY A 253 4.27 -21.79 -10.48
CA GLY A 253 5.05 -21.09 -9.45
C GLY A 253 6.09 -20.14 -10.01
N GLU A 254 6.06 -19.84 -11.31
CA GLU A 254 6.97 -18.87 -11.91
C GLU A 254 6.66 -17.46 -11.38
N ILE A 255 7.72 -16.76 -10.98
CA ILE A 255 7.63 -15.42 -10.44
C ILE A 255 7.98 -14.42 -11.53
N VAL A 256 7.12 -13.41 -11.69
CA VAL A 256 7.39 -12.21 -12.49
C VAL A 256 7.40 -11.01 -11.55
N GLN A 257 8.46 -10.20 -11.63
CA GLN A 257 8.60 -8.97 -10.85
C GLN A 257 8.29 -7.74 -11.68
N ALA A 258 7.72 -6.73 -11.04
CA ALA A 258 7.53 -5.41 -11.62
C ALA A 258 8.05 -4.33 -10.67
N LYS A 259 9.08 -3.60 -11.08
CA LYS A 259 9.54 -2.38 -10.43
C LYS A 259 8.65 -1.23 -10.87
N VAL A 260 8.10 -0.47 -9.94
CA VAL A 260 7.17 0.63 -10.23
C VAL A 260 7.62 1.88 -9.50
N ALA A 261 7.61 3.02 -10.17
CA ALA A 261 7.79 4.32 -9.53
C ALA A 261 6.94 5.37 -10.22
N SER A 262 6.57 6.43 -9.50
CA SER A 262 5.91 7.58 -10.09
C SER A 262 6.47 8.90 -9.58
N SER A 263 6.16 9.98 -10.30
CA SER A 263 6.56 11.36 -10.02
C SER A 263 5.43 12.30 -10.41
N PHE A 264 5.32 13.42 -9.70
CA PHE A 264 4.43 14.52 -10.11
C PHE A 264 5.14 15.54 -11.02
N ILE A 265 6.43 15.35 -11.25
CA ILE A 265 7.28 16.27 -12.04
C ILE A 265 7.41 15.79 -13.49
N SER A 266 7.92 14.57 -13.71
CA SER A 266 8.20 14.07 -15.06
C SER A 266 8.49 12.56 -15.11
N PHE A 267 8.56 11.98 -16.31
CA PHE A 267 9.07 10.63 -16.50
C PHE A 267 10.53 10.47 -16.04
N ASP A 268 11.39 11.46 -16.32
CA ASP A 268 12.79 11.41 -15.90
C ASP A 268 12.91 11.39 -14.37
N GLN A 269 12.08 12.18 -13.68
CA GLN A 269 12.04 12.17 -12.23
C GLN A 269 11.45 10.86 -11.68
N ALA A 270 10.44 10.25 -12.35
CA ALA A 270 9.95 8.91 -11.98
C ALA A 270 11.06 7.84 -12.11
N ALA A 271 11.92 7.95 -13.12
CA ALA A 271 13.09 7.08 -13.29
C ALA A 271 14.15 7.31 -12.20
N ILE A 272 14.32 8.55 -11.72
CA ILE A 272 15.16 8.85 -10.55
C ILE A 272 14.56 8.22 -9.29
N ASN A 273 13.26 8.35 -9.06
CA ASN A 273 12.57 7.76 -7.91
C ASN A 273 12.66 6.22 -7.89
N MET A 274 12.68 5.58 -9.06
CA MET A 274 12.88 4.12 -9.18
C MET A 274 14.18 3.65 -8.51
N LYS A 275 15.20 4.52 -8.41
CA LYS A 275 16.47 4.21 -7.74
C LYS A 275 16.31 3.95 -6.24
N GLU A 276 15.18 4.32 -5.62
CA GLU A 276 14.87 3.94 -4.23
C GLU A 276 14.82 2.42 -4.03
N LEU A 277 14.50 1.63 -5.07
CA LEU A 277 14.55 0.16 -5.03
C LEU A 277 15.98 -0.38 -5.08
N GLY A 278 16.93 0.40 -5.61
CA GLY A 278 18.32 0.00 -5.80
C GLY A 278 18.48 -1.34 -6.52
N ASN A 279 19.43 -2.14 -6.02
CA ASN A 279 19.64 -3.53 -6.43
C ASN A 279 19.07 -4.51 -5.39
N ASP A 280 18.22 -4.04 -4.49
CA ASP A 280 17.65 -4.89 -3.45
C ASP A 280 16.68 -5.90 -4.06
N ASN A 281 16.67 -7.11 -3.52
CA ASN A 281 15.62 -8.07 -3.82
C ASN A 281 14.36 -7.78 -2.99
N PHE A 282 13.27 -8.46 -3.32
CA PHE A 282 11.97 -8.29 -2.68
C PHE A 282 12.01 -8.41 -1.15
N ASP A 283 12.61 -9.48 -0.62
CA ASP A 283 12.63 -9.72 0.82
C ASP A 283 13.52 -8.72 1.58
N THR A 284 14.54 -8.18 0.91
CA THR A 284 15.36 -7.07 1.43
C THR A 284 14.54 -5.80 1.54
N LEU A 285 13.74 -5.46 0.53
CA LEU A 285 12.84 -4.29 0.57
C LEU A 285 11.77 -4.44 1.65
N VAL A 286 11.19 -5.64 1.81
CA VAL A 286 10.27 -5.95 2.92
C VAL A 286 10.94 -5.68 4.26
N SER A 287 12.17 -6.15 4.45
CA SER A 287 12.93 -5.96 5.69
C SER A 287 13.26 -4.48 5.94
N LYS A 288 13.65 -3.73 4.90
CA LYS A 288 13.87 -2.28 5.00
C LYS A 288 12.59 -1.51 5.33
N GLY A 289 11.45 -1.94 4.80
CA GLY A 289 10.14 -1.36 5.11
C GLY A 289 9.74 -1.61 6.56
N LYS A 290 9.90 -2.86 7.02
CA LYS A 290 9.70 -3.25 8.41
C LYS A 290 10.56 -2.41 9.36
N GLN A 291 11.86 -2.30 9.06
CA GLN A 291 12.78 -1.50 9.86
C GLN A 291 12.35 -0.02 9.93
N ALA A 292 12.01 0.59 8.79
CA ALA A 292 11.58 1.99 8.77
C ALA A 292 10.33 2.25 9.63
N TRP A 293 9.40 1.28 9.69
CA TRP A 293 8.26 1.37 10.61
C TRP A 293 8.67 1.18 12.08
N ASN A 294 9.54 0.22 12.38
CA ASN A 294 10.03 0.04 13.74
C ASN A 294 10.86 1.23 14.25
N ASP A 295 11.59 1.93 13.38
CA ASP A 295 12.36 3.13 13.74
C ASP A 295 11.47 4.26 14.25
N VAL A 296 10.26 4.39 13.69
CA VAL A 296 9.28 5.41 14.12
C VAL A 296 8.36 4.89 15.23
N LEU A 297 7.78 3.69 15.08
CA LEU A 297 6.89 3.11 16.08
C LEU A 297 7.61 2.80 17.40
N GLY A 298 8.88 2.42 17.32
CA GLY A 298 9.73 2.12 18.48
C GLY A 298 10.17 3.35 19.27
N LYS A 299 9.80 4.57 18.86
CA LYS A 299 9.97 5.77 19.69
C LYS A 299 9.12 5.74 20.96
N ILE A 300 8.08 4.90 20.99
CA ILE A 300 7.25 4.67 22.17
C ILE A 300 7.14 3.17 22.41
N GLU A 301 7.71 2.74 23.52
CA GLU A 301 7.56 1.39 24.06
C GLU A 301 6.47 1.41 25.14
N VAL A 302 5.49 0.53 25.02
CA VAL A 302 4.40 0.38 26.00
C VAL A 302 4.40 -1.05 26.53
N GLU A 303 4.24 -1.19 27.85
CA GLU A 303 4.29 -2.49 28.54
C GLU A 303 3.07 -2.67 29.46
N GLY A 304 2.88 -3.89 29.97
CA GLY A 304 1.86 -4.22 30.96
C GLY A 304 0.42 -4.27 30.42
N GLY A 305 0.24 -4.27 29.09
CA GLY A 305 -1.05 -4.32 28.42
C GLY A 305 -1.42 -5.71 27.87
N THR A 306 -2.65 -5.82 27.37
CA THR A 306 -3.13 -6.97 26.59
C THR A 306 -2.71 -6.86 25.12
N LEU A 307 -2.77 -7.98 24.39
CA LEU A 307 -2.51 -7.99 22.95
C LEU A 307 -3.41 -7.01 22.16
N ASP A 308 -4.67 -6.87 22.55
CA ASP A 308 -5.60 -5.96 21.89
C ASP A 308 -5.26 -4.50 22.16
N GLN A 309 -4.73 -4.18 23.35
CA GLN A 309 -4.22 -2.85 23.67
C GLN A 309 -2.98 -2.52 22.83
N TYR A 310 -2.04 -3.45 22.69
CA TYR A 310 -0.87 -3.26 21.81
C TYR A 310 -1.28 -3.08 20.36
N ARG A 311 -2.19 -3.92 19.86
CA ARG A 311 -2.73 -3.80 18.49
C ARG A 311 -3.41 -2.46 18.26
N THR A 312 -4.26 -2.04 19.19
CA THR A 312 -4.96 -0.74 19.09
C THR A 312 -3.94 0.40 19.10
N PHE A 313 -3.02 0.41 20.06
CA PHE A 313 -2.02 1.46 20.22
C PHE A 313 -1.14 1.61 18.97
N TYR A 314 -0.49 0.54 18.52
CA TYR A 314 0.42 0.58 17.38
C TYR A 314 -0.31 0.74 16.04
N SER A 315 -1.57 0.30 15.93
CA SER A 315 -2.40 0.62 14.74
C SER A 315 -2.76 2.10 14.68
N CYS A 316 -3.15 2.71 15.80
CA CYS A 316 -3.41 4.15 15.87
C CYS A 316 -2.14 4.94 15.58
N MET A 317 -1.00 4.56 16.17
CA MET A 317 0.29 5.20 15.93
C MET A 317 0.71 5.07 14.47
N TYR A 318 0.58 3.90 13.84
CA TYR A 318 0.77 3.72 12.40
C TYR A 318 -0.07 4.71 11.58
N ARG A 319 -1.37 4.86 11.89
CA ARG A 319 -2.25 5.82 11.20
C ARG A 319 -1.82 7.28 11.38
N SER A 320 -1.29 7.63 12.55
CA SER A 320 -0.77 8.98 12.85
C SER A 320 0.53 9.33 12.11
N LEU A 321 1.15 8.37 11.40
CA LEU A 321 2.41 8.56 10.68
C LEU A 321 2.24 8.40 9.16
N LEU A 322 1.01 8.48 8.67
CA LEU A 322 0.71 8.47 7.23
C LEU A 322 0.55 9.88 6.65
N PHE A 323 -0.15 10.77 7.36
CA PHE A 323 -0.54 12.09 6.85
C PHE A 323 -0.01 13.24 7.72
N PRO A 324 0.30 14.42 7.14
CA PRO A 324 0.34 14.69 5.69
C PRO A 324 1.48 13.93 4.99
N ARG A 325 1.29 13.56 3.72
CA ARG A 325 2.32 12.83 2.96
C ARG A 325 3.41 13.76 2.48
N LYS A 326 4.62 13.24 2.29
CA LYS A 326 5.65 13.92 1.50
C LYS A 326 5.09 14.16 0.09
N PHE A 327 5.23 15.37 -0.41
CA PHE A 327 4.88 15.76 -1.78
C PHE A 327 6.07 16.40 -2.50
N TYR A 328 7.27 16.15 -1.98
CA TYR A 328 8.54 16.49 -2.58
C TYR A 328 9.24 15.23 -3.09
N GLU A 329 10.19 15.45 -3.98
CA GLU A 329 11.03 14.46 -4.65
C GLU A 329 12.49 14.90 -4.53
N ILE A 330 13.41 13.98 -4.85
CA ILE A 330 14.85 14.26 -4.81
C ILE A 330 15.36 14.29 -6.25
N ASP A 331 15.89 15.43 -6.68
CA ASP A 331 16.41 15.59 -8.04
C ASP A 331 17.70 14.79 -8.27
N ALA A 332 18.21 14.81 -9.50
CA ALA A 332 19.44 14.09 -9.86
C ALA A 332 20.70 14.57 -9.10
N ALA A 333 20.69 15.81 -8.58
CA ALA A 333 21.78 16.39 -7.79
C ALA A 333 21.62 16.15 -6.29
N GLY A 334 20.52 15.51 -5.86
CA GLY A 334 20.24 15.23 -4.44
C GLY A 334 19.50 16.35 -3.73
N ASN A 335 18.98 17.35 -4.44
CA ASN A 335 18.21 18.45 -3.84
C ASN A 335 16.74 18.07 -3.69
N VAL A 336 16.10 18.65 -2.68
CA VAL A 336 14.67 18.55 -2.46
C VAL A 336 13.95 19.51 -3.43
N VAL A 337 13.05 18.96 -4.24
CA VAL A 337 12.20 19.70 -5.19
C VAL A 337 10.77 19.19 -5.13
N HIS A 338 9.79 19.96 -5.58
CA HIS A 338 8.41 19.52 -5.65
C HIS A 338 7.70 20.09 -6.87
N TYR A 339 6.74 19.33 -7.41
CA TYR A 339 5.66 19.91 -8.19
C TYR A 339 4.70 20.63 -7.23
N SER A 340 4.44 21.91 -7.45
CA SER A 340 3.52 22.68 -6.62
C SER A 340 2.08 22.40 -7.04
N PRO A 341 1.25 21.80 -6.14
CA PRO A 341 -0.16 21.59 -6.43
C PRO A 341 -0.98 22.90 -6.37
N TYR A 342 -0.34 24.05 -6.11
CA TYR A 342 -1.00 25.35 -6.02
C TYR A 342 -0.86 26.18 -7.30
N ASN A 343 0.29 26.10 -7.97
CA ASN A 343 0.58 26.89 -9.17
C ASN A 343 1.06 26.08 -10.39
N GLY A 344 1.36 24.79 -10.23
CA GLY A 344 1.76 23.89 -11.32
C GLY A 344 3.25 23.99 -11.71
N GLU A 345 4.05 24.76 -10.98
CA GLU A 345 5.50 24.90 -11.22
C GLU A 345 6.30 23.84 -10.45
N VAL A 346 7.54 23.61 -10.89
CA VAL A 346 8.51 22.78 -10.15
C VAL A 346 9.44 23.71 -9.37
N LEU A 347 9.40 23.63 -8.05
CA LEU A 347 10.09 24.55 -7.15
C LEU A 347 11.03 23.80 -6.19
N PRO A 348 12.11 24.45 -5.70
CA PRO A 348 12.96 23.87 -4.66
C PRO A 348 12.24 23.82 -3.31
N GLY A 349 12.66 22.89 -2.45
CA GLY A 349 12.23 22.79 -1.06
C GLY A 349 11.11 21.78 -0.81
N TYR A 350 10.78 21.62 0.46
CA TYR A 350 9.78 20.65 0.92
C TYR A 350 8.36 21.04 0.50
N MET A 351 7.50 20.03 0.36
CA MET A 351 6.06 20.18 0.19
C MET A 351 5.37 18.97 0.82
N PHE A 352 4.22 19.19 1.45
CA PHE A 352 3.38 18.16 2.07
C PHE A 352 1.91 18.48 1.79
N THR A 353 1.07 17.46 1.71
CA THR A 353 -0.36 17.62 1.43
C THR A 353 -1.20 16.51 2.08
N ASP A 354 -2.49 16.46 1.79
CA ASP A 354 -3.44 15.44 2.24
C ASP A 354 -3.73 15.47 3.75
N THR A 355 -3.84 16.68 4.31
CA THR A 355 -4.31 16.86 5.68
C THR A 355 -5.28 18.04 5.79
N GLY A 356 -6.38 17.83 6.50
CA GLY A 356 -7.28 18.90 6.91
C GLY A 356 -6.91 19.38 8.31
N PHE A 357 -6.41 20.62 8.44
CA PHE A 357 -5.96 21.10 9.75
C PHE A 357 -7.06 21.16 10.79
N TRP A 358 -8.32 21.34 10.40
CA TRP A 358 -9.48 21.31 11.31
C TRP A 358 -9.55 20.03 12.15
N ASP A 359 -9.06 18.91 11.62
CA ASP A 359 -8.88 17.65 12.35
C ASP A 359 -7.52 17.61 13.04
N THR A 360 -6.44 17.79 12.29
CA THR A 360 -5.09 17.41 12.71
C THR A 360 -4.41 18.39 13.66
N PHE A 361 -4.92 19.61 13.82
CA PHE A 361 -4.39 20.56 14.81
C PHE A 361 -4.56 20.07 16.26
N ARG A 362 -5.59 19.26 16.52
CA ARG A 362 -6.05 18.91 17.88
C ARG A 362 -5.07 18.02 18.63
N ALA A 363 -4.47 17.06 17.93
CA ALA A 363 -3.60 16.05 18.53
C ALA A 363 -2.51 15.53 17.59
N LEU A 364 -2.74 15.46 16.27
CA LEU A 364 -1.77 14.93 15.32
C LEU A 364 -0.50 15.82 15.26
N PHE A 365 -0.63 17.09 14.89
CA PHE A 365 0.52 18.00 14.83
C PHE A 365 1.19 18.21 16.21
N PRO A 366 0.45 18.34 17.33
CA PRO A 366 1.03 18.29 18.67
C PRO A 366 1.83 17.00 18.96
N PHE A 367 1.34 15.85 18.53
CA PHE A 367 2.05 14.58 18.67
C PHE A 367 3.34 14.55 17.86
N LEU A 368 3.34 15.09 16.63
CA LEU A 368 4.56 15.23 15.84
C LEU A 368 5.56 16.20 16.48
N ASN A 369 5.11 17.31 17.08
CA ASN A 369 6.00 18.21 17.83
C ASN A 369 6.71 17.51 18.99
N LEU A 370 6.01 16.59 19.67
CA LEU A 370 6.55 15.85 20.80
C LEU A 370 7.52 14.74 20.35
N MET A 371 7.07 13.91 19.40
CA MET A 371 7.75 12.65 19.08
C MET A 371 8.58 12.68 17.80
N TYR A 372 8.22 13.53 16.83
CA TYR A 372 8.85 13.62 15.49
C TYR A 372 9.09 15.07 15.05
N PRO A 373 9.73 15.93 15.87
CA PRO A 373 9.85 17.35 15.59
C PRO A 373 10.63 17.65 14.30
N SER A 374 11.57 16.79 13.90
CA SER A 374 12.31 16.93 12.63
C SER A 374 11.39 16.77 11.41
N MET A 375 10.49 15.79 11.43
CA MET A 375 9.49 15.62 10.37
C MET A 375 8.52 16.79 10.35
N ASN A 376 8.07 17.25 11.53
CA ASN A 376 7.18 18.41 11.56
C ASN A 376 7.88 19.70 11.10
N LYS A 377 9.20 19.82 11.27
CA LYS A 377 9.98 20.94 10.72
C LYS A 377 9.93 20.96 9.20
N GLU A 378 10.10 19.82 8.52
CA GLU A 378 9.90 19.71 7.06
C GLU A 378 8.48 20.09 6.66
N MET A 379 7.47 19.62 7.40
CA MET A 379 6.06 19.96 7.15
C MET A 379 5.82 21.46 7.27
N GLN A 380 6.35 22.14 8.30
CA GLN A 380 6.21 23.60 8.45
C GLN A 380 6.91 24.37 7.32
N GLU A 381 8.05 23.89 6.83
CA GLU A 381 8.70 24.47 5.64
C GLU A 381 7.85 24.28 4.38
N GLY A 382 7.21 23.11 4.23
CA GLY A 382 6.22 22.88 3.19
C GLY A 382 5.05 23.87 3.23
N LEU A 383 4.58 24.24 4.43
CA LEU A 383 3.52 25.25 4.59
C LEU A 383 3.93 26.66 4.22
N ILE A 384 5.23 26.99 4.31
CA ILE A 384 5.74 28.29 3.85
C ILE A 384 5.75 28.34 2.30
N ASN A 385 5.87 27.18 1.64
CA ASN A 385 5.96 27.05 0.18
C ASN A 385 4.60 26.96 -0.53
N THR A 386 3.47 26.95 0.19
CA THR A 386 2.12 26.81 -0.39
C THR A 386 1.64 28.06 -1.13
#